data_AF-A0AAF0TK59-F1
#
_entry.id   AF-A0AAF0TK59-F1
#
_cell.length_a   1.000
_cell.length_b   1.000
_cell.length_c   1.000
_cell.angle_alpha   90.00
_cell.angle_beta   90.00
_cell.angle_gamma   90.00
#
_symmetry.space_group_name_H-M   'P 1'
#
loop_
_entity.id
_entity.type
_entity.pdbx_description
1 polymer ?
#
loop_
_entity_poly.entity_id
_entity_poly.type
_entity_poly.pdbx_seq_one_letter_code
_entity_poly.pdbx_strand_id
1 'polypeptide(L)'
;MVPISKWEDLTDDEEVIEALQEVYGDDIEKLDLQVGLHAEKKIKGFAISETAFFIFLLIASRRLEADRFFTTDFNSRTYTEKGFEWVNKTETLKDVIDRNFPEMTEKYMRCTSAFSVWSSDPDPKHYLPLYLRPAT
;
A
#
# COMPACT_ATOMS: atom_id res chain seq x y z
N MET A 1 -18.16 -8.25 1.28
CA MET A 1 -17.56 -8.79 0.04
C MET A 1 -18.45 -9.91 -0.43
N VAL A 2 -18.67 -10.04 -1.74
CA VAL A 2 -19.46 -11.15 -2.30
C VAL A 2 -18.56 -12.38 -2.31
N PRO A 3 -18.97 -13.53 -1.75
CA PRO A 3 -18.16 -14.75 -1.81
C PRO A 3 -18.04 -15.26 -3.24
N ILE A 4 -16.92 -15.91 -3.55
CA ILE A 4 -16.71 -16.58 -4.84
C ILE A 4 -17.52 -17.88 -4.90
N SER A 5 -17.91 -18.29 -6.11
CA SER A 5 -18.71 -19.50 -6.36
C SER A 5 -18.01 -20.53 -7.24
N LYS A 6 -16.90 -20.12 -7.87
CA LYS A 6 -16.01 -20.91 -8.74
C LYS A 6 -14.62 -20.26 -8.78
N TRP A 7 -13.60 -21.00 -9.22
CA TRP A 7 -12.22 -20.52 -9.23
C TRP A 7 -11.98 -19.33 -10.16
N GLU A 8 -12.74 -19.22 -11.24
CA GLU A 8 -12.67 -18.10 -12.19
C GLU A 8 -13.20 -16.78 -11.60
N ASP A 9 -13.92 -16.82 -10.47
CA ASP A 9 -14.29 -15.61 -9.74
C ASP A 9 -13.09 -15.04 -8.96
N LEU A 10 -12.06 -15.85 -8.68
CA LEU A 10 -10.87 -15.46 -7.91
C LEU A 10 -9.74 -14.93 -8.80
N THR A 11 -9.47 -15.59 -9.92
CA THR A 11 -8.35 -15.29 -10.83
C THR A 11 -8.70 -15.63 -12.28
N ASP A 12 -8.04 -14.97 -13.22
CA ASP A 12 -8.11 -15.25 -14.67
C ASP A 12 -6.89 -16.04 -15.19
N ASP A 13 -6.03 -16.50 -14.28
CA ASP A 13 -4.86 -17.33 -14.61
C ASP A 13 -5.22 -18.82 -14.63
N GLU A 14 -5.22 -19.41 -15.82
CA GLU A 14 -5.59 -20.81 -16.06
C GLU A 14 -4.68 -21.80 -15.31
N GLU A 15 -3.37 -21.53 -15.22
CA GLU A 15 -2.41 -22.41 -14.52
C GLU A 15 -2.70 -22.40 -13.00
N VAL A 16 -3.07 -21.25 -12.45
CA VAL A 16 -3.45 -21.13 -11.04
C VAL A 16 -4.78 -21.82 -10.76
N ILE A 17 -5.78 -21.70 -11.66
CA ILE A 17 -7.06 -22.39 -11.52
C ILE A 17 -6.86 -23.90 -11.51
N GLU A 18 -6.07 -24.45 -12.44
CA GLU A 18 -5.75 -25.87 -12.48
C GLU A 18 -5.07 -26.35 -11.19
N ALA A 19 -4.11 -25.58 -10.67
CA ALA A 19 -3.44 -25.91 -9.41
C ALA A 19 -4.39 -25.84 -8.19
N LEU A 20 -5.30 -24.87 -8.15
CA LEU A 20 -6.32 -24.77 -7.10
C LEU A 20 -7.27 -25.96 -7.14
N GLN A 21 -7.70 -26.37 -8.33
CA GLN A 21 -8.55 -27.53 -8.55
C GLN A 21 -7.83 -28.84 -8.13
N GLU A 22 -6.54 -28.97 -8.41
CA GLU A 22 -5.75 -30.15 -8.01
C GLU A 22 -5.66 -30.28 -6.48
N VAL A 23 -5.46 -29.17 -5.77
CA VAL A 23 -5.26 -29.18 -4.32
C VAL A 23 -6.57 -29.23 -3.54
N TYR A 24 -7.57 -28.44 -3.94
CA TYR A 24 -8.81 -28.24 -3.18
C TYR A 24 -10.04 -28.92 -3.82
N GLY A 25 -9.94 -29.41 -5.06
CA GLY A 25 -11.07 -29.95 -5.82
C GLY A 25 -12.08 -28.86 -6.16
N ASP A 26 -13.37 -29.21 -6.22
CA ASP A 26 -14.47 -28.26 -6.42
C ASP A 26 -14.91 -27.55 -5.13
N ASP A 27 -14.25 -27.83 -3.99
CA ASP A 27 -14.67 -27.36 -2.66
C ASP A 27 -13.94 -26.07 -2.27
N ILE A 28 -14.51 -24.95 -2.72
CA ILE A 28 -13.96 -23.60 -2.53
C ILE A 28 -13.85 -23.22 -1.05
N GLU A 29 -14.72 -23.75 -0.19
CA GLU A 29 -14.71 -23.45 1.25
C GLU A 29 -13.48 -24.01 1.97
N LYS A 30 -12.71 -24.89 1.30
CA LYS A 30 -11.39 -25.36 1.80
C LYS A 30 -10.23 -24.45 1.41
N LEU A 31 -10.44 -23.44 0.57
CA LEU A 31 -9.39 -22.53 0.14
C LEU A 31 -8.77 -21.84 1.35
N ASP A 32 -7.48 -22.05 1.57
CA ASP A 32 -6.74 -21.36 2.61
C ASP A 32 -6.68 -19.85 2.34
N LEU A 33 -6.86 -19.05 3.40
CA LEU A 33 -6.88 -17.59 3.31
C LEU A 33 -5.62 -17.04 2.62
N GLN A 34 -4.43 -17.51 3.00
CA GLN A 34 -3.18 -17.01 2.43
C GLN A 34 -3.10 -17.29 0.92
N VAL A 35 -3.59 -18.45 0.47
CA VAL A 35 -3.62 -18.80 -0.96
C VAL A 35 -4.58 -17.88 -1.70
N GLY A 36 -5.80 -17.69 -1.16
CA GLY A 36 -6.78 -16.76 -1.72
C GLY A 36 -6.25 -15.34 -1.86
N LEU A 37 -5.60 -14.78 -0.83
CA LEU A 37 -5.02 -13.44 -0.87
C LEU A 37 -3.96 -13.26 -1.97
N HIS A 38 -3.18 -14.30 -2.26
CA HIS A 38 -2.16 -14.24 -3.31
C HIS A 38 -2.75 -14.45 -4.72
N ALA A 39 -3.69 -15.38 -4.86
CA ALA A 39 -4.34 -15.73 -6.12
C ALA A 39 -5.35 -14.66 -6.59
N GLU A 40 -5.97 -13.92 -5.68
CA GLU A 40 -6.98 -12.91 -6.01
C GLU A 40 -6.47 -11.90 -7.04
N LYS A 41 -7.26 -11.71 -8.10
CA LYS A 41 -7.02 -10.72 -9.15
C LYS A 41 -6.95 -9.32 -8.56
N LYS A 42 -5.83 -8.63 -8.82
CA LYS A 42 -5.53 -7.33 -8.20
C LYS A 42 -6.16 -6.19 -8.98
N ILE A 43 -6.67 -5.21 -8.24
CA ILE A 43 -7.04 -3.90 -8.78
C ILE A 43 -5.78 -3.28 -9.41
N LYS A 44 -5.91 -2.66 -10.57
CA LYS A 44 -4.79 -2.03 -11.26
C LYS A 44 -4.10 -1.00 -10.34
N GLY A 45 -2.78 -1.13 -10.20
CA GLY A 45 -1.95 -0.30 -9.31
C GLY A 45 -1.85 -0.81 -7.86
N PHE A 46 -2.62 -1.83 -7.47
CA PHE A 46 -2.49 -2.44 -6.15
C PHE A 46 -1.46 -3.56 -6.15
N ALA A 47 -0.63 -3.60 -5.12
CA ALA A 47 0.29 -4.71 -4.85
C ALA A 47 -0.32 -5.79 -3.94
N ILE A 48 -1.50 -5.52 -3.35
CA ILE A 48 -2.22 -6.41 -2.43
C ILE A 48 -3.63 -6.69 -2.95
N SER A 49 -4.27 -7.75 -2.47
CA SER A 49 -5.64 -8.07 -2.83
C SER A 49 -6.66 -7.08 -2.24
N GLU A 50 -7.84 -6.98 -2.84
CA GLU A 50 -8.94 -6.17 -2.32
C GLU A 50 -9.40 -6.69 -0.95
N THR A 51 -9.40 -8.01 -0.75
CA THR A 51 -9.69 -8.62 0.56
C THR A 51 -8.74 -8.11 1.65
N ALA A 52 -7.44 -8.13 1.40
CA ALA A 52 -6.46 -7.58 2.33
C ALA A 52 -6.61 -6.06 2.49
N PHE A 53 -6.93 -5.36 1.41
CA PHE A 53 -7.09 -3.90 1.42
C PHE A 53 -8.22 -3.43 2.35
N PHE A 54 -9.36 -4.11 2.40
CA PHE A 54 -10.45 -3.73 3.31
C PHE A 54 -10.04 -3.81 4.79
N ILE A 55 -9.25 -4.82 5.16
CA ILE A 55 -8.68 -4.90 6.50
C ILE A 55 -7.65 -3.80 6.71
N PHE A 56 -6.78 -3.56 5.73
CA PHE A 56 -5.80 -2.49 5.79
C PHE A 56 -6.46 -1.11 5.98
N LEU A 57 -7.55 -0.81 5.25
CA LEU A 57 -8.29 0.44 5.34
C LEU A 57 -8.75 0.73 6.78
N LEU A 58 -9.33 -0.28 7.42
CA LEU A 58 -9.78 -0.16 8.81
C LEU A 58 -8.58 -0.04 9.77
N ILE A 59 -7.65 -0.98 9.70
CA ILE A 59 -6.58 -1.08 10.71
C ILE A 59 -5.56 0.04 10.57
N ALA A 60 -5.26 0.51 9.36
CA ALA A 60 -4.37 1.64 9.15
C ALA A 60 -4.93 2.94 9.74
N SER A 61 -6.21 3.22 9.50
CA SER A 61 -6.90 4.36 10.12
C SER A 61 -6.93 4.19 11.65
N ARG A 62 -7.27 2.99 12.12
CA ARG A 62 -7.34 2.67 13.55
C ARG A 62 -6.03 2.88 14.30
N ARG A 63 -4.89 2.54 13.69
CA ARG A 63 -3.56 2.74 14.31
C ARG A 63 -3.27 4.20 14.63
N LEU A 64 -3.79 5.13 13.82
CA LEU A 64 -3.63 6.57 14.06
C LEU A 64 -4.72 7.11 14.99
N GLU A 65 -5.99 6.81 14.69
CA GLU A 65 -7.13 7.40 15.40
C GLU A 65 -7.23 6.94 16.87
N ALA A 66 -6.75 5.73 17.19
CA ALA A 66 -6.86 5.15 18.52
C ALA A 66 -5.66 5.47 19.42
N ASP A 67 -4.62 6.11 18.88
CA ASP A 67 -3.42 6.47 19.64
C ASP A 67 -3.46 7.96 20.05
N ARG A 68 -3.34 8.22 21.36
CA ARG A 68 -3.26 9.57 21.91
C ARG A 68 -2.14 10.39 21.28
N PHE A 69 -1.00 9.79 20.95
CA PHE A 69 0.17 10.50 20.43
C PHE A 69 0.02 10.92 18.97
N PHE A 70 -0.94 10.36 18.24
CA PHE A 70 -1.35 10.83 16.90
C PHE A 70 -2.65 11.64 16.92
N THR A 71 -3.28 11.80 18.09
CA THR A 71 -4.55 12.52 18.25
C THR A 71 -4.45 13.61 19.31
N THR A 72 -4.94 13.37 20.54
CA THR A 72 -5.07 14.40 21.58
C THR A 72 -3.74 15.01 22.01
N ASP A 73 -2.67 14.22 21.98
CA ASP A 73 -1.33 14.61 22.39
C ASP A 73 -0.37 14.87 21.23
N PHE A 74 -0.87 14.90 19.99
CA PHE A 74 -0.08 15.30 18.82
C PHE A 74 0.05 16.83 18.76
N ASN A 75 0.84 17.40 19.68
CA ASN A 75 1.02 18.84 19.83
C ASN A 75 2.42 19.20 20.37
N SER A 76 2.78 20.48 20.30
CA SER A 76 4.09 20.99 20.72
C SER A 76 4.36 20.90 22.22
N ARG A 77 3.34 20.78 23.08
CA ARG A 77 3.55 20.58 24.52
C ARG A 77 4.11 19.19 24.79
N THR A 78 3.60 18.17 24.10
CA THR A 78 4.07 16.78 24.22
C THR A 78 5.39 16.57 23.47
N TYR A 79 5.49 17.08 22.23
CA TYR A 79 6.63 16.81 21.35
C TYR A 79 7.76 17.84 21.44
N THR A 80 7.60 18.90 22.23
CA THR A 80 8.37 20.17 22.15
C THR A 80 8.13 20.91 20.82
N GLU A 81 8.38 22.22 20.79
CA GLU A 81 8.25 23.00 19.54
C GLU A 81 9.14 22.45 18.43
N LYS A 82 10.42 22.18 18.74
CA LYS A 82 11.39 21.65 17.76
C LYS A 82 11.04 20.25 17.30
N GLY A 83 10.58 19.37 18.20
CA GLY A 83 10.21 18.00 17.85
C GLY A 83 8.95 17.95 17.00
N PHE A 84 7.95 18.78 17.31
CA PHE A 84 6.73 18.88 16.51
C PHE A 84 7.01 19.45 15.12
N GLU A 85 7.84 20.49 15.03
CA GLU A 85 8.31 21.04 13.75
C GLU A 85 9.09 20.01 12.93
N TRP A 86 9.93 19.19 13.56
CA TRP A 86 10.68 18.13 12.88
C TRP A 86 9.77 17.10 12.21
N VAL A 87 8.73 16.65 12.91
CA VAL A 87 7.74 15.71 12.36
C VAL A 87 7.00 16.35 11.19
N ASN A 88 6.49 17.58 11.37
CA ASN A 88 5.70 18.29 10.35
C ASN A 88 6.51 18.77 9.14
N LYS A 89 7.85 18.68 9.15
CA LYS A 89 8.72 18.99 8.01
C LYS A 89 9.22 17.74 7.27
N THR A 90 9.04 16.55 7.85
CA THR A 90 9.53 15.30 7.27
C THR A 90 8.36 14.59 6.59
N GLU A 91 8.29 14.64 5.26
CA GLU A 91 7.17 14.10 4.49
C GLU A 91 7.47 12.69 3.93
N THR A 92 8.75 12.41 3.67
CA THR A 92 9.15 11.22 2.90
C THR A 92 10.32 10.47 3.54
N LEU A 93 10.49 9.20 3.17
CA LEU A 93 11.70 8.45 3.50
C LEU A 93 12.96 9.08 2.88
N LYS A 94 12.82 9.76 1.72
CA LYS A 94 13.92 10.49 1.08
C LYS A 94 14.49 11.57 2.00
N ASP A 95 13.64 12.35 2.67
CA ASP A 95 14.07 13.39 3.61
C ASP A 95 14.92 12.82 4.75
N VAL A 96 14.57 11.62 5.22
CA VAL A 96 15.32 10.91 6.25
C VAL A 96 16.66 10.43 5.73
N ILE A 97 16.71 9.87 4.52
CA ILE A 97 17.96 9.43 3.88
C ILE A 97 18.89 10.63 3.68
N ASP A 98 18.40 11.72 3.08
CA ASP A 98 19.21 12.90 2.77
C ASP A 98 19.79 13.57 4.00
N ARG A 99 19.04 13.55 5.11
CA ARG A 99 19.52 14.08 6.39
C ARG A 99 20.73 13.31 6.94
N ASN A 100 20.84 12.01 6.67
CA ASN A 100 21.91 11.16 7.20
C ASN A 100 22.99 10.82 6.15
N PHE A 101 22.64 10.82 4.86
CA PHE A 101 23.48 10.50 3.72
C PHE A 101 23.18 11.47 2.56
N PRO A 102 23.63 12.73 2.64
CA PRO A 102 23.20 13.80 1.74
C PRO A 102 23.43 13.54 0.24
N GLU A 103 24.48 12.80 -0.11
CA GLU A 103 24.84 12.53 -1.51
C GLU A 103 24.14 11.28 -2.09
N MET A 104 23.45 10.49 -1.27
CA MET A 104 22.95 9.17 -1.68
C MET A 104 21.83 9.28 -2.71
N THR A 105 20.79 10.05 -2.41
CA THR A 105 19.63 10.12 -3.31
C THR A 105 19.97 10.93 -4.56
N GLU A 106 20.80 11.97 -4.43
CA GLU A 106 21.30 12.75 -5.58
C GLU A 106 22.03 11.87 -6.60
N LYS A 107 22.87 10.95 -6.13
CA LYS A 107 23.70 10.12 -7.00
C LYS A 107 22.97 8.90 -7.57
N TYR A 108 22.07 8.29 -6.79
CA TYR A 108 21.54 6.96 -7.10
C TYR A 108 20.03 6.91 -7.33
N MET A 109 19.27 7.96 -7.00
CA MET A 109 17.81 7.94 -7.06
C MET A 109 17.28 8.96 -8.08
N ARG A 110 16.64 8.45 -9.13
CA ARG A 110 15.97 9.25 -10.17
C ARG A 110 14.47 9.42 -9.92
N CYS A 111 13.84 8.43 -9.30
CA CYS A 111 12.40 8.45 -9.02
C CYS A 111 12.03 9.48 -7.94
N THR A 112 10.73 9.74 -7.81
CA THR A 112 10.15 10.69 -6.84
C THR A 112 10.11 10.13 -5.41
N SER A 113 9.98 8.82 -5.24
CA SER A 113 9.84 8.15 -3.95
C SER A 113 10.96 7.14 -3.69
N ALA A 114 11.51 7.12 -2.48
CA ALA A 114 12.54 6.16 -2.07
C ALA A 114 12.05 4.71 -1.96
N PHE A 115 10.72 4.48 -2.02
CA PHE A 115 10.11 3.14 -2.05
C PHE A 115 9.94 2.57 -3.46
N SER A 116 10.09 3.39 -4.50
CA SER A 116 10.03 2.94 -5.90
C SER A 116 11.35 2.31 -6.32
N VAL A 117 11.40 1.72 -7.52
CA VAL A 117 12.68 1.34 -8.14
C VAL A 117 13.49 2.61 -8.42
N TRP A 118 14.67 2.74 -7.82
CA TRP A 118 15.43 4.01 -7.80
C TRP A 118 15.86 4.53 -9.18
N SER A 119 16.06 3.63 -10.14
CA SER A 119 16.42 3.97 -11.51
C SER A 119 15.23 4.34 -12.40
N SER A 120 14.00 4.23 -11.90
CA SER A 120 12.80 4.57 -12.67
C SER A 120 12.69 6.07 -12.91
N ASP A 121 12.01 6.42 -14.00
CA ASP A 121 11.69 7.81 -14.31
C ASP A 121 10.71 8.39 -13.27
N PRO A 122 10.76 9.71 -13.02
CA PRO A 122 9.86 10.37 -12.10
C PRO A 122 8.40 10.35 -12.60
N ASP A 123 7.46 10.48 -11.67
CA ASP A 123 6.03 10.41 -11.99
C ASP A 123 5.64 11.46 -13.05
N PRO A 124 4.80 11.09 -14.04
CA PRO A 124 4.36 12.02 -15.06
C PRO A 124 3.52 13.14 -14.45
N LYS A 125 3.68 14.36 -14.99
CA LYS A 125 2.84 15.49 -14.59
C LYS A 125 1.42 15.28 -15.08
N HIS A 126 0.47 15.25 -14.13
CA HIS A 126 -0.95 15.21 -14.42
C HIS A 126 -1.56 16.61 -14.38
N TYR A 127 -2.16 17.04 -15.49
CA TYR A 127 -2.82 18.36 -15.60
C TYR A 127 -4.27 18.36 -15.09
N LEU A 128 -4.88 17.18 -14.94
CA LEU A 128 -6.18 17.04 -14.30
C LEU A 128 -6.03 17.07 -12.76
N PRO A 129 -6.79 17.94 -12.06
CA PRO A 129 -6.84 17.94 -10.60
C PRO A 129 -7.14 16.54 -10.05
N LEU A 130 -6.50 16.18 -8.93
CA LEU A 130 -6.51 14.80 -8.39
C LEU A 130 -7.93 14.25 -8.23
N TYR A 131 -8.85 15.02 -7.64
CA TYR A 131 -10.24 14.60 -7.42
C TYR A 131 -11.11 14.58 -8.69
N LEU A 132 -10.58 14.99 -9.84
CA LEU A 132 -11.26 14.97 -11.14
C LEU A 132 -10.68 13.92 -12.09
N ARG A 133 -9.72 13.10 -11.64
CA ARG A 133 -9.13 12.04 -12.47
C ARG A 133 -10.10 10.85 -12.56
N PRO A 134 -10.31 10.25 -13.74
CA PRO A 134 -11.11 9.04 -13.86
C PRO A 134 -10.39 7.86 -13.21
N ALA A 135 -11.15 6.89 -12.69
CA ALA A 135 -10.59 5.59 -12.33
C ALA A 135 -10.19 4.86 -13.63
N THR A 136 -8.92 4.50 -13.76
CA THR A 136 -8.32 3.85 -14.95
C THR A 136 -7.73 2.50 -14.64
#